data_AF-D7N7Z7-F1
#
_entry.id   AF-D7N7Z7-F1
#
_cell.length_a   1.000
_cell.length_b   1.000
_cell.length_c   1.000
_cell.angle_alpha   90.00
_cell.angle_beta   90.00
_cell.angle_gamma   90.00
#
_symmetry.space_group_name_H-M   'P 1'
#
loop_
_entity.id
_entity.type
_entity.pdbx_description
1 polymer ?
#
loop_
_entity_poly.entity_id
_entity_poly.type
_entity_poly.pdbx_seq_one_letter_code
_entity_poly.pdbx_strand_id
1 'polypeptide(L)'
;MKKISIMLCLLLLLVGCKKETNQNNSINKNDNTNTTESNSTINENESTTYTYEGTDGDYSAKITISKFTDEDIQEIKETYGENSDTYLSLSDDRPEYIAKTYVLYTGEGIENIQDEEMLSVTLSCNNEKISTYELNSEKDIIGALQGKKNISELYFIYNDKERNIIPDENSHFKLEANSSKNNIINFNIELENSK
;
A
#
# COMPACT_ATOMS: atom_id res chain seq x y z
N MET A 1 -40.61 -13.13 -30.19
CA MET A 1 -41.63 -13.09 -29.12
C MET A 1 -41.03 -13.84 -27.93
N LYS A 2 -40.81 -13.33 -26.72
CA LYS A 2 -41.41 -12.25 -25.92
C LYS A 2 -40.30 -11.47 -25.17
N LYS A 3 -40.65 -10.26 -24.75
CA LYS A 3 -39.86 -9.25 -24.02
C LYS A 3 -39.87 -9.52 -22.50
N ILE A 4 -39.16 -8.63 -21.75
CA ILE A 4 -39.37 -8.21 -20.33
C ILE A 4 -38.41 -8.92 -19.34
N SER A 5 -37.68 -8.29 -18.41
CA SER A 5 -37.66 -6.89 -17.93
C SER A 5 -36.30 -6.56 -17.27
N ILE A 6 -35.90 -5.30 -17.39
CA ILE A 6 -35.00 -4.59 -16.48
C ILE A 6 -35.74 -4.36 -15.15
N MET A 7 -35.07 -4.55 -14.00
CA MET A 7 -35.42 -3.80 -12.80
C MET A 7 -34.16 -3.44 -11.98
N LEU A 8 -33.79 -2.18 -12.19
CA LEU A 8 -32.94 -1.33 -11.35
C LEU A 8 -33.73 -0.98 -10.08
N CYS A 9 -33.12 -1.10 -8.90
CA CYS A 9 -33.61 -0.40 -7.71
C CYS A 9 -32.42 0.14 -6.90
N LEU A 10 -32.08 1.40 -7.21
CA LEU A 10 -31.48 2.34 -6.28
C LEU A 10 -32.37 2.44 -5.03
N LEU A 11 -31.78 2.37 -3.84
CA LEU A 11 -32.31 3.01 -2.64
C LEU A 11 -31.16 3.77 -1.97
N LEU A 12 -31.18 5.08 -2.23
CA LEU A 12 -30.40 6.12 -1.58
C LEU A 12 -30.91 6.37 -0.14
N LEU A 13 -29.96 6.68 0.73
CA LEU A 13 -29.98 7.74 1.76
C LEU A 13 -31.20 7.82 2.69
N LEU A 14 -30.97 7.48 3.97
CA LEU A 14 -31.64 8.13 5.09
C LEU A 14 -30.60 8.60 6.12
N VAL A 15 -30.33 9.91 6.02
CA VAL A 15 -29.67 10.75 7.01
C VAL A 15 -30.58 10.83 8.24
N GLY A 16 -30.02 10.52 9.41
CA GLY A 16 -30.68 10.71 10.71
C GLY A 16 -29.91 11.70 11.58
N CYS A 17 -30.00 13.00 11.27
CA CYS A 17 -29.70 14.04 12.25
C CYS A 17 -30.83 14.05 13.30
N LYS A 18 -30.51 13.77 14.56
CA LYS A 18 -31.37 14.15 15.69
C LYS A 18 -30.60 15.15 16.56
N LYS A 19 -31.06 16.40 16.53
CA LYS A 19 -30.69 17.48 17.44
C LYS A 19 -31.86 17.73 18.39
N GLU A 20 -31.55 18.33 19.54
CA GLU A 20 -32.44 19.02 20.51
C GLU A 20 -33.11 18.15 21.60
N THR A 21 -33.16 18.50 22.89
CA THR A 21 -32.84 19.76 23.63
C THR A 21 -32.61 19.49 25.12
N ASN A 22 -31.83 20.40 25.72
CA ASN A 22 -31.59 20.66 27.16
C ASN A 22 -32.78 20.47 28.11
N GLN A 23 -32.47 19.94 29.30
CA GLN A 23 -33.08 20.41 30.56
C GLN A 23 -32.02 20.46 31.67
N ASN A 24 -31.83 21.66 32.22
CA ASN A 24 -31.03 21.98 33.40
C ASN A 24 -31.48 21.19 34.63
N ASN A 25 -30.54 20.76 35.46
CA ASN A 25 -30.67 21.02 36.90
C ASN A 25 -29.30 21.21 37.56
N SER A 26 -29.22 22.32 38.29
CA SER A 26 -28.07 22.83 39.05
C SER A 26 -27.73 21.90 40.22
N ILE A 27 -26.43 21.83 40.59
CA ILE A 27 -25.92 22.01 41.96
C ILE A 27 -24.39 22.18 41.90
N ASN A 28 -23.93 23.32 42.43
CA ASN A 28 -22.53 23.66 42.72
C ASN A 28 -21.83 22.59 43.58
N LYS A 29 -20.60 22.23 43.21
CA LYS A 29 -19.54 22.08 44.21
C LYS A 29 -18.16 22.38 43.61
N ASN A 30 -17.54 23.36 44.25
CA ASN A 30 -16.19 23.85 44.08
C ASN A 30 -15.17 22.72 44.31
N ASP A 31 -14.23 22.50 43.40
CA ASP A 31 -12.88 22.07 43.73
C ASP A 31 -11.91 22.54 42.64
N ASN A 32 -10.86 23.20 43.10
CA ASN A 32 -9.86 23.93 42.37
C ASN A 32 -8.63 23.05 42.24
N THR A 33 -8.23 22.64 41.02
CA THR A 33 -6.84 22.25 40.73
C THR A 33 -6.54 22.28 39.22
N ASN A 34 -5.74 23.27 38.83
CA ASN A 34 -4.80 23.32 37.70
C ASN A 34 -5.33 22.98 36.29
N THR A 35 -5.94 23.97 35.64
CA THR A 35 -5.93 24.10 34.18
C THR A 35 -4.58 24.64 33.71
N THR A 36 -3.69 23.73 33.29
CA THR A 36 -2.60 24.09 32.38
C THR A 36 -3.17 24.04 30.97
N GLU A 37 -3.61 25.19 30.46
CA GLU A 37 -3.73 25.41 29.03
C GLU A 37 -2.35 25.42 28.38
N SER A 38 -2.28 24.79 27.21
CA SER A 38 -1.35 25.06 26.13
C SER A 38 0.14 24.78 26.40
N ASN A 39 0.57 23.61 25.95
CA ASN A 39 1.53 23.61 24.85
C ASN A 39 1.13 22.56 23.83
N SER A 40 0.60 23.09 22.72
CA SER A 40 0.61 22.45 21.42
C SER A 40 2.01 21.90 21.14
N THR A 41 2.11 20.58 21.12
CA THR A 41 2.89 19.90 20.10
C THR A 41 2.21 18.55 19.89
N ILE A 42 1.05 18.59 19.25
CA ILE A 42 0.72 17.49 18.34
C ILE A 42 1.84 17.60 17.31
N ASN A 43 2.87 16.76 17.43
CA ASN A 43 3.71 16.47 16.29
C ASN A 43 2.77 15.87 15.26
N GLU A 44 2.21 16.73 14.42
CA GLU A 44 1.87 16.36 13.06
C GLU A 44 3.19 15.94 12.44
N ASN A 45 3.57 14.69 12.68
CA ASN A 45 4.32 13.93 11.70
C ASN A 45 3.42 14.00 10.47
N GLU A 46 3.61 15.02 9.63
CA GLU A 46 3.10 15.00 8.28
C GLU A 46 3.62 13.69 7.70
N SER A 47 2.75 12.67 7.66
CA SER A 47 3.04 11.37 7.10
C SER A 47 3.25 11.61 5.62
N THR A 48 4.47 11.96 5.26
CA THR A 48 4.85 12.20 3.88
C THR A 48 4.68 10.87 3.19
N THR A 49 3.58 10.74 2.48
CA THR A 49 3.20 9.56 1.72
C THR A 49 3.31 9.94 0.27
N TYR A 50 4.18 9.27 -0.47
CA TYR A 50 4.26 9.40 -1.92
C TYR A 50 3.51 8.22 -2.54
N THR A 51 2.68 8.50 -3.53
CA THR A 51 2.00 7.47 -4.31
C THR A 51 2.39 7.65 -5.77
N TYR A 52 2.79 6.55 -6.40
CA TYR A 52 3.12 6.52 -7.82
C TYR A 52 2.18 5.53 -8.48
N GLU A 53 1.55 5.94 -9.58
CA GLU A 53 0.58 5.14 -10.30
C GLU A 53 0.92 5.13 -11.79
N GLY A 54 0.61 4.02 -12.44
CA GLY A 54 0.89 3.83 -13.86
C GLY A 54 0.02 2.75 -14.45
N THR A 55 -0.12 2.78 -15.77
CA THR A 55 -0.82 1.76 -16.55
C THR A 55 -0.05 1.42 -17.81
N ASP A 56 -0.12 0.15 -18.21
CA ASP A 56 0.40 -0.34 -19.50
C ASP A 56 -0.53 -1.47 -19.99
N GLY A 57 -1.23 -1.22 -21.10
CA GLY A 57 -2.24 -2.14 -21.61
C GLY A 57 -3.31 -2.48 -20.56
N ASP A 58 -3.45 -3.77 -20.27
CA ASP A 58 -4.40 -4.32 -19.29
C ASP A 58 -3.87 -4.29 -17.84
N TYR A 59 -2.71 -3.69 -17.61
CA TYR A 59 -2.10 -3.58 -16.29
C TYR A 59 -2.25 -2.18 -15.70
N SER A 60 -2.47 -2.14 -14.40
CA SER A 60 -2.31 -0.97 -13.56
C SER A 60 -1.40 -1.32 -12.39
N ALA A 61 -0.57 -0.38 -11.95
CA ALA A 61 0.30 -0.57 -10.80
C ALA A 61 0.28 0.67 -9.90
N LYS A 62 0.55 0.42 -8.61
CA LYS A 62 0.66 1.46 -7.60
C LYS A 62 1.79 1.14 -6.64
N ILE A 63 2.63 2.13 -6.37
CA ILE A 63 3.62 2.11 -5.30
C ILE A 63 3.22 3.18 -4.29
N THR A 64 3.11 2.79 -3.02
CA THR A 64 2.93 3.72 -1.91
C THR A 64 4.16 3.67 -1.02
N ILE A 65 4.78 4.82 -0.80
CA ILE A 65 5.91 5.00 0.11
C ILE A 65 5.41 5.80 1.29
N SER A 66 5.47 5.20 2.48
CA SER A 66 5.02 5.82 3.73
C SER A 66 6.09 5.69 4.80
N LYS A 67 5.99 6.51 5.86
CA LYS A 67 6.85 6.35 7.04
C LYS A 67 6.71 4.94 7.60
N PHE A 68 7.82 4.36 8.04
CA PHE A 68 7.84 3.07 8.68
C PHE A 68 7.41 3.20 10.15
N THR A 69 6.42 2.41 10.56
CA THR A 69 5.72 2.56 11.84
C THR A 69 5.93 1.36 12.77
N ASP A 70 5.47 1.46 14.01
CA ASP A 70 5.48 0.32 14.95
C ASP A 70 4.46 -0.75 14.52
N GLU A 71 3.37 -0.34 13.85
CA GLU A 71 2.42 -1.28 13.25
C GLU A 71 3.10 -2.16 12.18
N ASP A 72 3.96 -1.59 11.33
CA ASP A 72 4.69 -2.36 10.31
C ASP A 72 5.66 -3.38 10.97
N ILE A 73 6.34 -3.00 12.05
CA ILE A 73 7.21 -3.93 12.81
C ILE A 73 6.40 -5.09 13.39
N GLN A 74 5.21 -4.79 13.93
CA GLN A 74 4.34 -5.81 14.50
C GLN A 74 3.79 -6.75 13.42
N GLU A 75 3.39 -6.23 12.26
CA GLU A 75 2.97 -7.04 11.10
C GLU A 75 4.08 -8.00 10.65
N ILE A 76 5.32 -7.51 10.60
CA ILE A 76 6.50 -8.32 10.26
C ILE A 76 6.77 -9.37 11.35
N LYS A 77 6.65 -9.00 12.62
CA LYS A 77 6.77 -9.96 13.74
C LYS A 77 5.75 -11.08 13.63
N GLU A 78 4.50 -10.76 13.30
CA GLU A 78 3.41 -11.73 13.16
C GLU A 78 3.59 -12.64 11.95
N THR A 79 4.13 -12.09 10.85
CA THR A 79 4.32 -12.83 9.59
C THR A 79 5.56 -13.73 9.62
N TYR A 80 6.67 -13.23 10.14
CA TYR A 80 7.98 -13.90 10.08
C TYR A 80 8.42 -14.51 11.42
N GLY A 81 7.85 -14.05 12.53
CA GLY A 81 8.21 -14.48 13.89
C GLY A 81 9.29 -13.62 14.53
N GLU A 82 9.28 -13.58 15.87
CA GLU A 82 10.15 -12.71 16.67
C GLU A 82 11.64 -13.07 16.66
N ASN A 83 11.97 -14.28 16.21
CA ASN A 83 13.33 -14.76 16.09
C ASN A 83 13.80 -14.80 14.63
N SER A 84 13.04 -14.21 13.70
CA SER A 84 13.44 -14.15 12.28
C SER A 84 14.51 -13.09 12.05
N ASP A 85 15.45 -13.38 11.13
CA ASP A 85 16.48 -12.42 10.74
C ASP A 85 15.88 -11.09 10.27
N THR A 86 14.76 -11.15 9.53
CA THR A 86 14.00 -9.98 9.10
C THR A 86 13.57 -9.11 10.29
N TYR A 87 12.87 -9.68 11.27
CA TYR A 87 12.40 -8.92 12.43
C TYR A 87 13.55 -8.39 13.29
N LEU A 88 14.59 -9.20 13.50
CA LEU A 88 15.74 -8.82 14.30
C LEU A 88 16.51 -7.66 13.67
N SER A 89 16.75 -7.71 12.35
CA SER A 89 17.46 -6.63 11.64
C SER A 89 16.76 -5.28 11.76
N LEU A 90 15.43 -5.26 11.69
CA LEU A 90 14.62 -4.03 11.78
C LEU A 90 14.55 -3.46 13.20
N SER A 91 14.84 -4.29 14.21
CA SER A 91 14.90 -3.86 15.61
C SER A 91 16.22 -3.13 15.92
N ASP A 92 17.32 -3.57 15.29
CA ASP A 92 18.65 -2.98 15.46
C ASP A 92 18.86 -1.76 14.56
N ASP A 93 18.29 -1.79 13.35
CA ASP A 93 18.47 -0.78 12.31
C ASP A 93 17.12 -0.50 11.64
N ARG A 94 16.46 0.54 12.13
CA ARG A 94 15.08 0.85 11.73
C ARG A 94 15.06 1.70 10.46
N PRO A 95 14.31 1.29 9.42
CA PRO A 95 14.15 2.11 8.22
C PRO A 95 13.26 3.32 8.47
N GLU A 96 13.44 4.33 7.62
CA GLU A 96 12.67 5.57 7.68
C GLU A 96 11.33 5.43 6.95
N TYR A 97 11.32 4.68 5.83
CA TYR A 97 10.13 4.45 5.01
C TYR A 97 10.03 2.98 4.58
N ILE A 98 8.81 2.62 4.19
CA ILE A 98 8.48 1.34 3.58
C ILE A 98 7.73 1.58 2.27
N ALA A 99 8.00 0.76 1.27
CA ALA A 99 7.28 0.76 0.01
C ALA A 99 6.34 -0.45 -0.09
N LYS A 100 5.08 -0.20 -0.46
CA LYS A 100 4.09 -1.23 -0.79
C LYS A 100 3.73 -1.11 -2.26
N THR A 101 3.95 -2.17 -3.02
CA THR A 101 3.77 -2.23 -4.48
C THR A 101 2.70 -3.24 -4.84
N TYR A 102 1.70 -2.81 -5.58
CA TYR A 102 0.60 -3.65 -6.05
C TYR A 102 0.44 -3.52 -7.56
N VAL A 103 0.10 -4.63 -8.20
CA VAL A 103 -0.22 -4.70 -9.62
C VAL A 103 -1.62 -5.27 -9.76
N LEU A 104 -2.39 -4.75 -10.70
CA LEU A 104 -3.71 -5.25 -11.04
C LEU A 104 -3.79 -5.41 -12.55
N TYR A 105 -4.00 -6.65 -12.99
CA TYR A 105 -4.35 -7.00 -14.35
C TYR A 105 -5.87 -7.06 -14.48
N THR A 106 -6.41 -6.33 -15.46
CA THR A 106 -7.85 -6.26 -15.74
C THR A 106 -8.24 -6.89 -17.07
N GLY A 107 -7.27 -7.45 -17.80
CA GLY A 107 -7.52 -8.14 -19.05
C GLY A 107 -8.22 -9.48 -18.84
N GLU A 108 -8.69 -10.07 -19.94
CA GLU A 108 -9.29 -11.40 -19.90
C GLU A 108 -8.23 -12.49 -19.69
N GLY A 109 -8.62 -13.63 -19.11
CA GLY A 109 -7.79 -14.83 -19.10
C GLY A 109 -6.71 -14.92 -18.03
N ILE A 110 -6.80 -14.15 -16.93
CA ILE A 110 -5.89 -14.31 -15.79
C ILE A 110 -6.00 -15.71 -15.16
N GLU A 111 -7.19 -16.31 -15.22
CA GLU A 111 -7.45 -17.70 -14.81
C GLU A 111 -6.81 -18.76 -15.72
N ASN A 112 -6.29 -18.34 -16.89
CA ASN A 112 -5.60 -19.23 -17.83
C ASN A 112 -4.07 -19.18 -17.69
N ILE A 113 -3.56 -18.48 -16.67
CA ILE A 113 -2.15 -18.60 -16.25
C ILE A 113 -2.00 -19.99 -15.62
N GLN A 114 -1.72 -20.99 -16.44
CA GLN A 114 -1.46 -22.35 -16.01
C GLN A 114 0.02 -22.67 -16.19
N ASP A 115 0.56 -23.51 -15.31
CA ASP A 115 1.94 -24.04 -15.37
C ASP A 115 3.04 -22.96 -15.31
N GLU A 116 2.70 -21.76 -14.83
CA GLU A 116 3.66 -20.71 -14.55
C GLU A 116 4.33 -20.96 -13.19
N GLU A 117 5.63 -21.22 -13.24
CA GLU A 117 6.42 -21.58 -12.06
C GLU A 117 7.06 -20.34 -11.45
N MET A 118 7.31 -19.30 -12.24
CA MET A 118 8.05 -18.13 -11.79
C MET A 118 7.71 -16.88 -12.60
N LEU A 119 7.44 -15.78 -11.90
CA LEU A 119 7.43 -14.43 -12.49
C LEU A 119 8.45 -13.56 -11.76
N SER A 120 9.41 -13.03 -12.52
CA SER A 120 10.38 -12.08 -12.00
C SER A 120 9.87 -10.66 -12.23
N VAL A 121 9.76 -9.86 -11.17
CA VAL A 121 9.31 -8.47 -11.21
C VAL A 121 10.44 -7.57 -10.72
N THR A 122 10.95 -6.71 -11.59
CA THR A 122 12.00 -5.75 -11.27
C THR A 122 11.42 -4.37 -11.04
N LEU A 123 11.75 -3.78 -9.88
CA LEU A 123 11.44 -2.39 -9.54
C LEU A 123 12.68 -1.53 -9.73
N SER A 124 12.52 -0.42 -10.45
CA SER A 124 13.56 0.59 -10.63
C SER A 124 13.04 1.98 -10.26
N CYS A 125 13.93 2.86 -9.81
CA CYS A 125 13.65 4.27 -9.57
C CYS A 125 14.72 5.10 -10.26
N ASN A 126 14.30 6.12 -11.03
CA ASN A 126 15.21 7.02 -11.75
C ASN A 126 16.23 6.26 -12.62
N ASN A 127 15.79 5.19 -13.28
CA ASN A 127 16.58 4.25 -14.11
C ASN A 127 17.61 3.39 -13.37
N GLU A 128 17.62 3.42 -12.04
CA GLU A 128 18.44 2.53 -11.22
C GLU A 128 17.59 1.39 -10.67
N LYS A 129 18.10 0.15 -10.85
CA LYS A 129 17.44 -1.04 -10.31
C LYS A 129 17.49 -1.01 -8.79
N ILE A 130 16.33 -1.08 -8.16
CA ILE A 130 16.18 -1.18 -6.70
C ILE A 130 16.18 -2.64 -6.29
N SER A 131 15.27 -3.43 -6.86
CA SER A 131 15.03 -4.81 -6.41
C SER A 131 14.47 -5.67 -7.53
N THR A 132 14.61 -6.98 -7.38
CA THR A 132 13.89 -7.98 -8.16
C THR A 132 13.16 -8.90 -7.20
N TYR A 133 11.88 -9.08 -7.42
CA TYR A 133 10.99 -9.94 -6.64
C TYR A 133 10.62 -11.16 -7.48
N GLU A 134 10.80 -12.34 -6.93
CA GLU A 134 10.47 -13.61 -7.59
C GLU A 134 9.19 -14.19 -7.00
N LEU A 135 8.15 -14.31 -7.83
CA LEU A 135 6.90 -14.98 -7.47
C LEU A 135 7.00 -16.43 -7.93
N ASN A 136 7.26 -17.35 -7.00
CA ASN A 136 7.65 -18.73 -7.29
C ASN A 136 6.49 -19.75 -7.30
N SER A 137 5.25 -19.27 -7.49
CA SER A 137 4.09 -20.15 -7.61
C SER A 137 2.96 -19.48 -8.38
N GLU A 138 2.19 -20.27 -9.13
CA GLU A 138 0.99 -19.79 -9.84
C GLU A 138 0.04 -19.02 -8.91
N LYS A 139 -0.16 -19.50 -7.68
CA LYS A 139 -0.99 -18.83 -6.67
C LYS A 139 -0.45 -17.45 -6.30
N ASP A 140 0.86 -17.32 -6.11
CA ASP A 140 1.48 -16.03 -5.80
C ASP A 140 1.40 -15.07 -6.98
N ILE A 141 1.60 -15.58 -8.20
CA ILE A 141 1.50 -14.82 -9.45
C ILE A 141 0.08 -14.29 -9.63
N ILE A 142 -0.93 -15.16 -9.56
CA ILE A 142 -2.34 -14.76 -9.67
C ILE A 142 -2.72 -13.81 -8.53
N GLY A 143 -2.27 -14.07 -7.30
CA GLY A 143 -2.53 -13.20 -6.15
C GLY A 143 -1.94 -11.80 -6.33
N ALA A 144 -0.70 -11.72 -6.83
CA ALA A 144 -0.04 -10.46 -7.16
C ALA A 144 -0.78 -9.72 -8.27
N LEU A 145 -1.10 -10.38 -9.39
CA LEU A 145 -1.79 -9.78 -10.53
C LEU A 145 -3.26 -9.40 -10.24
N GLN A 146 -3.86 -9.92 -9.17
CA GLN A 146 -5.17 -9.51 -8.68
C GLN A 146 -5.12 -8.35 -7.68
N GLY A 147 -3.94 -7.76 -7.44
CA GLY A 147 -3.73 -6.69 -6.45
C GLY A 147 -3.86 -7.16 -5.00
N LYS A 148 -3.85 -8.47 -4.74
CA LYS A 148 -4.04 -9.05 -3.39
C LYS A 148 -2.73 -9.25 -2.64
N LYS A 149 -1.59 -9.16 -3.32
CA LYS A 149 -0.26 -9.35 -2.74
C LYS A 149 0.60 -8.10 -2.94
N ASN A 150 1.26 -7.65 -1.88
CA ASN A 150 2.32 -6.67 -1.97
C ASN A 150 3.56 -7.35 -2.58
N ILE A 151 3.98 -6.93 -3.77
CA ILE A 151 5.12 -7.54 -4.47
C ILE A 151 6.44 -7.06 -3.85
N SER A 152 6.48 -5.83 -3.34
CA SER A 152 7.65 -5.26 -2.68
C SER A 152 7.69 -5.58 -1.18
N GLU A 153 7.24 -6.77 -0.80
CA GLU A 153 7.32 -7.24 0.59
C GLU A 153 8.77 -7.09 1.06
N LEU A 154 8.99 -6.29 2.11
CA LEU A 154 10.32 -5.96 2.68
C LEU A 154 11.20 -4.97 1.89
N TYR A 155 10.64 -4.14 1.00
CA TYR A 155 11.41 -2.99 0.49
C TYR A 155 11.41 -1.83 1.49
N PHE A 156 12.53 -1.70 2.19
CA PHE A 156 12.77 -0.67 3.20
C PHE A 156 13.71 0.42 2.69
N ILE A 157 13.38 1.67 2.99
CA ILE A 157 14.18 2.84 2.62
C ILE A 157 14.73 3.45 3.90
N TYR A 158 16.05 3.53 3.96
CA TYR A 158 16.80 4.10 5.08
C TYR A 158 17.19 5.55 4.77
N ASN A 159 17.34 6.36 5.81
CA ASN A 159 17.68 7.79 5.69
C ASN A 159 19.18 8.04 5.44
N ASP A 160 19.85 7.15 4.71
CA ASP A 160 21.18 7.40 4.16
C ASP A 160 21.24 6.98 2.70
N LYS A 161 22.05 7.74 1.95
CA LYS A 161 22.19 7.58 0.50
C LYS A 161 23.16 6.46 0.11
N GLU A 162 23.83 5.85 1.08
CA GLU A 162 24.74 4.73 0.83
C GLU A 162 23.96 3.43 0.61
N ARG A 163 22.84 3.25 1.32
CA ARG A 163 21.99 2.07 1.21
C ARG A 163 20.96 2.17 0.11
N ASN A 164 20.35 3.35 -0.08
CA ASN A 164 19.18 3.48 -0.93
C ASN A 164 19.09 4.82 -1.66
N ILE A 165 18.37 4.78 -2.78
CA ILE A 165 17.77 5.96 -3.40
C ILE A 165 16.58 6.35 -2.52
N ILE A 166 16.55 7.60 -2.05
CA ILE A 166 15.41 8.15 -1.31
C ILE A 166 14.46 8.76 -2.32
N PRO A 167 13.26 8.18 -2.55
CA PRO A 167 12.32 8.70 -3.51
C PRO A 167 11.68 9.99 -3.01
N ASP A 168 11.40 10.88 -3.95
CA ASP A 168 10.81 12.19 -3.74
C ASP A 168 9.71 12.46 -4.77
N GLU A 169 9.10 13.63 -4.70
CA GLU A 169 7.98 13.97 -5.58
C GLU A 169 8.27 13.91 -7.09
N ASN A 170 9.55 13.95 -7.49
CA ASN A 170 10.00 13.93 -8.87
C ASN A 170 10.60 12.57 -9.26
N SER A 171 10.51 11.57 -8.39
CA SER A 171 11.02 10.24 -8.66
C SER A 171 10.12 9.52 -9.66
N HIS A 172 10.75 8.84 -10.61
CA HIS A 172 10.06 8.08 -11.66
C HIS A 172 10.33 6.61 -11.41
N PHE A 173 9.27 5.83 -11.21
CA PHE A 173 9.38 4.40 -10.97
C PHE A 173 9.06 3.61 -12.22
N LYS A 174 9.70 2.46 -12.36
CA LYS A 174 9.44 1.51 -13.42
C LYS A 174 9.27 0.12 -12.82
N LEU A 175 8.19 -0.56 -13.19
CA LEU A 175 7.92 -1.94 -12.81
C LEU A 175 7.90 -2.82 -14.07
N GLU A 176 8.83 -3.75 -14.14
CA GLU A 176 9.00 -4.63 -15.30
C GLU A 176 8.87 -6.08 -14.86
N ALA A 177 7.94 -6.82 -15.46
CA ALA A 177 7.79 -8.24 -15.21
C ALA A 177 8.14 -9.07 -16.43
N ASN A 178 8.89 -10.15 -16.19
CA ASN A 178 9.36 -11.06 -17.22
C ASN A 178 9.09 -12.50 -16.78
N SER A 179 8.18 -13.18 -17.49
CA SER A 179 8.04 -14.63 -17.53
C SER A 179 8.74 -15.20 -18.76
N SER A 180 9.36 -16.35 -18.57
CA SER A 180 9.99 -17.11 -19.66
C SER A 180 9.01 -18.01 -20.42
N LYS A 181 7.82 -18.26 -19.87
CA LYS A 181 6.83 -19.21 -20.41
C LYS A 181 5.60 -18.52 -20.98
N ASN A 182 5.10 -17.49 -20.32
CA ASN A 182 3.85 -16.83 -20.68
C ASN A 182 4.04 -15.32 -20.87
N ASN A 183 4.06 -14.87 -22.12
CA ASN A 183 4.24 -13.46 -22.43
C ASN A 183 3.03 -12.58 -22.06
N ILE A 184 1.85 -13.17 -21.79
CA ILE A 184 0.66 -12.39 -21.41
C ILE A 184 0.89 -11.68 -20.09
N ILE A 185 1.68 -12.29 -19.19
CA ILE A 185 2.00 -11.75 -17.87
C ILE A 185 3.27 -10.90 -17.82
N ASN A 186 3.86 -10.62 -18.99
CA ASN A 186 4.95 -9.67 -19.12
C ASN A 186 4.36 -8.27 -19.23
N PHE A 187 4.89 -7.34 -18.44
CA PHE A 187 4.45 -5.96 -18.46
C PHE A 187 5.61 -5.02 -18.21
N ASN A 188 5.46 -3.78 -18.67
CA ASN A 188 6.43 -2.73 -18.43
C ASN A 188 5.69 -1.41 -18.13
N ILE A 189 5.51 -1.13 -16.84
CA ILE A 189 4.70 -0.01 -16.37
C ILE A 189 5.63 1.07 -15.83
N GLU A 190 5.57 2.25 -16.43
CA GLU A 190 6.12 3.48 -15.86
C GLU A 190 5.11 4.06 -14.86
N LEU A 191 5.57 4.44 -13.67
CA LEU A 191 4.75 4.99 -12.60
C LEU A 191 5.20 6.41 -12.26
N GLU A 192 4.23 7.31 -12.30
CA GLU A 192 4.41 8.74 -12.03
C GLU A 192 3.72 9.10 -10.72
N ASN A 193 4.24 10.13 -10.06
CA ASN A 193 3.66 10.60 -8.80
C ASN A 193 2.22 11.10 -8.99
N SER A 194 1.27 10.58 -8.21
CA SER A 194 -0.16 10.86 -8.34
C SER A 194 -0.68 11.99 -7.44
N LYS A 195 0.18 12.97 -7.11
CA LYS A 195 -0.14 14.14 -6.27
C LYS A 195 -1.42 14.90 -6.68
#